data_AF-A0A094J4R4-F1
#
_entry.id   AF-A0A094J4R4-F1
#
_cell.length_a   1.000
_cell.length_b   1.000
_cell.length_c   1.000
_cell.angle_alpha   90.00
_cell.angle_beta   90.00
_cell.angle_gamma   90.00
#
_symmetry.space_group_name_H-M   'P 1'
#
loop_
_entity.id
_entity.type
_entity.pdbx_description
1 polymer ?
#
loop_
_entity_poly.entity_id
_entity_poly.type
_entity_poly.pdbx_seq_one_letter_code
_entity_poly.pdbx_strand_id
1 'polypeptide(L)'
;KAVAGEDSKTEGEDGADVPKPRARRIITCSADSFLRVWRRVEAAESTDSGAIPSTMRAAAQGETWEIEAVLPAAHTRAVYAVAWSVKTGRVVSCGGDSKIVVYGEVEGGEAKDAEEGAGEKQEVEKEKQEGEKVEKGPGKWQILATAEMGHGPYEINHVTWCQRFDGGEGEMVVSSGDDGAVRAWVVTE
;
A
#
# COMPACT_ATOMS: atom_id res chain seq x y z
N LYS A 1 -35.10 64.43 0.59
CA LYS A 1 -33.75 65.01 0.42
C LYS A 1 -32.95 64.69 1.68
N ALA A 2 -32.18 63.61 1.68
CA ALA A 2 -30.98 63.35 2.47
C ALA A 2 -30.63 61.85 2.30
N VAL A 3 -29.40 61.61 1.87
CA VAL A 3 -28.73 60.33 1.60
C VAL A 3 -27.77 60.07 2.76
N ALA A 4 -27.55 58.80 3.11
CA ALA A 4 -26.33 58.18 3.65
C ALA A 4 -26.77 56.93 4.44
N GLY A 5 -26.15 55.76 4.37
CA GLY A 5 -24.93 55.28 3.75
C GLY A 5 -24.73 53.84 4.25
N GLU A 6 -24.10 53.00 3.44
CA GLU A 6 -23.81 51.59 3.69
C GLU A 6 -23.07 51.31 5.01
N ASP A 7 -23.33 50.13 5.58
CA ASP A 7 -22.27 49.26 6.11
C ASP A 7 -22.77 47.80 6.05
N SER A 8 -22.63 47.19 4.87
CA SER A 8 -22.70 45.75 4.69
C SER A 8 -21.37 45.17 5.17
N LYS A 9 -21.35 44.67 6.40
CA LYS A 9 -20.25 43.84 6.89
C LYS A 9 -20.52 42.40 6.43
N THR A 10 -19.91 42.01 5.32
CA THR A 10 -19.71 40.60 4.98
C THR A 10 -18.79 40.01 6.04
N GLU A 11 -19.35 39.24 6.98
CA GLU A 11 -18.56 38.35 7.83
C GLU A 11 -17.91 37.32 6.92
N GLY A 12 -16.59 37.40 6.80
CA GLY A 12 -15.80 36.37 6.15
C GLY A 12 -15.95 35.09 6.95
N GLU A 13 -16.44 34.05 6.29
CA GLU A 13 -16.33 32.69 6.78
C GLU A 13 -14.85 32.33 6.79
N ASP A 14 -14.19 32.56 7.94
CA ASP A 14 -12.93 31.92 8.31
C ASP A 14 -13.21 30.42 8.52
N GLY A 15 -13.49 29.71 7.43
CA GLY A 15 -13.46 28.27 7.35
C GLY A 15 -12.00 27.83 7.45
N ALA A 16 -11.48 27.76 8.67
CA ALA A 16 -10.19 27.14 8.94
C ALA A 16 -10.12 25.80 8.21
N ASP A 17 -9.09 25.65 7.38
CA ASP A 17 -8.79 24.44 6.60
C ASP A 17 -8.59 23.25 7.54
N VAL A 18 -9.69 22.60 7.92
CA VAL A 18 -9.66 21.34 8.68
C VAL A 18 -9.10 20.30 7.71
N PRO A 19 -7.92 19.73 7.98
CA PRO A 19 -7.32 18.77 7.06
C PRO A 19 -8.29 17.62 6.83
N LYS A 20 -8.67 17.41 5.57
CA LYS A 20 -9.56 16.31 5.20
C LYS A 20 -8.95 15.00 5.73
N PRO A 21 -9.71 14.19 6.49
CA PRO A 21 -9.19 12.94 7.02
C PRO A 21 -8.71 12.05 5.87
N ARG A 22 -7.51 11.48 6.01
CA ARG A 22 -6.94 10.57 5.00
C ARG A 22 -7.92 9.42 4.75
N ALA A 23 -8.13 9.09 3.48
CA ALA A 23 -8.99 7.97 3.11
C ALA A 23 -8.47 6.67 3.73
N ARG A 24 -9.38 5.79 4.17
CA ARG A 24 -9.00 4.47 4.64
C ARG A 24 -8.47 3.65 3.47
N ARG A 25 -7.29 3.05 3.64
CA ARG A 25 -6.63 2.23 2.63
C ARG A 25 -6.31 0.85 3.18
N ILE A 26 -6.36 -0.13 2.30
CA ILE A 26 -5.92 -1.51 2.55
C ILE A 26 -4.91 -1.87 1.47
N ILE A 27 -3.94 -2.70 1.80
CA ILE A 27 -3.03 -3.29 0.82
C ILE A 27 -3.25 -4.80 0.74
N THR A 28 -3.22 -5.34 -0.48
CA THR A 28 -3.35 -6.77 -0.75
C THR A 28 -2.18 -7.25 -1.58
N CYS A 29 -1.74 -8.47 -1.35
CA CYS A 29 -0.80 -9.20 -2.19
C CYS A 29 -1.46 -10.47 -2.76
N SER A 30 -0.96 -11.00 -3.86
CA SER A 30 -1.61 -12.10 -4.58
C SER A 30 -0.62 -13.02 -5.29
N ALA A 31 -1.12 -14.17 -5.75
CA ALA A 31 -0.39 -15.13 -6.56
C ALA A 31 -0.04 -14.61 -7.97
N ASP A 32 -0.68 -13.52 -8.41
CA ASP A 32 -0.40 -12.84 -9.68
C ASP A 32 0.88 -11.99 -9.65
N SER A 33 1.67 -12.06 -8.57
CA SER A 33 2.91 -11.30 -8.31
C SER A 33 2.75 -9.80 -8.01
N PHE A 34 1.51 -9.29 -7.96
CA PHE A 34 1.27 -7.86 -7.73
C PHE A 34 0.74 -7.54 -6.34
N LEU A 35 1.10 -6.33 -5.88
CA LEU A 35 0.52 -5.69 -4.71
C LEU A 35 -0.41 -4.56 -5.16
N ARG A 36 -1.54 -4.42 -4.48
CA ARG A 36 -2.56 -3.41 -4.79
C ARG A 36 -2.98 -2.67 -3.53
N VAL A 37 -3.06 -1.35 -3.63
CA VAL A 37 -3.63 -0.48 -2.61
C VAL A 37 -5.06 -0.18 -3.00
N TRP A 38 -5.97 -0.42 -2.08
CA TRP A 38 -7.40 -0.19 -2.22
C TRP A 38 -7.80 1.01 -1.37
N ARG A 39 -8.59 1.91 -1.94
CA ARG A 39 -9.15 3.08 -1.25
C ARG A 39 -10.63 2.89 -1.04
N ARG A 40 -11.11 3.22 0.14
CA ARG A 40 -12.55 3.30 0.38
C ARG A 40 -13.13 4.53 -0.32
N VAL A 41 -14.15 4.32 -1.14
CA VAL A 41 -14.87 5.36 -1.88
C VAL A 41 -16.11 5.80 -1.12
N GLU A 42 -16.95 4.86 -0.70
CA GLU A 42 -18.15 5.11 0.11
C GLU A 42 -18.04 4.43 1.47
N ALA A 43 -18.46 5.13 2.52
CA ALA A 43 -18.56 4.54 3.85
C ALA A 43 -19.88 3.77 3.93
N ALA A 44 -19.84 2.57 4.52
CA ALA A 44 -21.07 1.82 4.77
C ALA A 44 -22.06 2.64 5.61
N GLU A 45 -23.35 2.47 5.31
CA GLU A 45 -24.41 3.12 6.09
C GLU A 45 -24.35 2.63 7.55
N SER A 46 -24.27 3.56 8.50
CA SER A 46 -24.27 3.24 9.92
C SER A 46 -25.68 2.79 10.32
N THR A 47 -25.88 1.49 10.49
CA THR A 47 -27.06 0.96 11.17
C THR A 47 -26.87 1.15 12.67
N ASP A 48 -27.23 2.33 13.19
CA ASP A 48 -27.28 2.60 14.63
C ASP A 48 -28.52 1.93 15.26
N SER A 49 -28.57 0.60 15.19
CA SER A 49 -29.50 -0.21 15.97
C SER A 49 -28.67 -0.89 17.07
N GLY A 50 -28.63 -0.24 18.23
CA GLY A 50 -27.80 -0.59 19.39
C GLY A 50 -28.12 -1.93 20.07
N ALA A 51 -28.18 -3.04 19.35
CA ALA A 51 -28.57 -4.34 19.91
C ALA A 51 -27.74 -5.55 19.43
N ILE A 52 -26.89 -5.46 18.40
CA ILE A 52 -26.16 -6.65 17.90
C ILE A 52 -24.64 -6.40 17.80
N PRO A 53 -23.81 -7.23 18.48
CA PRO A 53 -22.35 -7.20 18.36
C PRO A 53 -21.86 -7.35 16.91
N SER A 54 -20.79 -6.63 16.58
CA SER A 54 -20.25 -6.43 15.22
C SER A 54 -19.94 -7.69 14.41
N THR A 55 -19.81 -8.87 15.03
CA THR A 55 -19.47 -10.13 14.35
C THR A 55 -20.65 -10.84 13.70
N MET A 56 -21.89 -10.45 14.00
CA MET A 56 -23.10 -11.00 13.38
C MET A 56 -23.81 -10.04 12.42
N ARG A 57 -23.21 -8.87 12.15
CA ARG A 57 -23.75 -7.95 11.14
C ARG A 57 -23.40 -8.48 9.76
N ALA A 58 -24.35 -8.46 8.83
CA ALA A 58 -24.05 -8.59 7.41
C ALA A 58 -22.94 -7.58 7.06
N ALA A 59 -22.04 -7.95 6.14
CA ALA A 59 -21.01 -7.05 5.62
C ALA A 59 -21.65 -5.67 5.39
N ALA A 60 -21.00 -4.62 5.91
CA ALA A 60 -21.59 -3.31 6.01
C ALA A 60 -22.10 -2.91 4.62
N GLN A 61 -23.44 -2.92 4.44
CA GLN A 61 -24.04 -2.78 3.13
C GLN A 61 -23.65 -1.40 2.59
N GLY A 62 -23.12 -1.37 1.37
CA GLY A 62 -22.71 -0.14 0.70
C GLY A 62 -21.26 0.31 0.91
N GLU A 63 -20.36 -0.48 1.51
CA GLU A 63 -18.92 -0.14 1.44
C GLU A 63 -18.36 -0.47 0.05
N THR A 64 -17.91 0.56 -0.67
CA THR A 64 -17.27 0.40 -1.99
C THR A 64 -15.78 0.75 -1.91
N TRP A 65 -14.97 -0.09 -2.56
CA TRP A 65 -13.51 0.04 -2.61
C TRP A 65 -13.06 0.04 -4.07
N GLU A 66 -12.11 0.91 -4.39
CA GLU A 66 -11.46 0.97 -5.70
C GLU A 66 -9.96 0.70 -5.57
N ILE A 67 -9.33 0.23 -6.65
CA ILE A 67 -7.87 0.12 -6.72
C ILE A 67 -7.32 1.55 -6.88
N GLU A 68 -6.63 2.02 -5.85
CA GLU A 68 -5.94 3.32 -5.87
C GLU A 68 -4.60 3.21 -6.60
N ALA A 69 -3.87 2.12 -6.36
CA ALA A 69 -2.57 1.88 -6.96
C ALA A 69 -2.27 0.39 -7.11
N VAL A 70 -1.51 0.07 -8.16
CA VAL A 70 -0.76 -1.18 -8.29
C VAL A 70 0.71 -0.83 -8.07
N LEU A 71 1.36 -1.47 -7.10
CA LEU A 71 2.77 -1.20 -6.81
C LEU A 71 3.67 -1.70 -7.95
N PRO A 72 4.89 -1.15 -8.11
CA PRO A 72 5.84 -1.63 -9.11
C PRO A 72 6.07 -3.14 -9.02
N ALA A 73 6.10 -3.80 -10.19
CA ALA A 73 6.39 -5.23 -10.27
C ALA A 73 7.80 -5.49 -9.75
N ALA A 74 7.92 -6.34 -8.74
CA ALA A 74 9.20 -6.72 -8.16
C ALA A 74 9.32 -8.24 -7.97
N HIS A 75 8.19 -8.91 -7.80
CA HIS A 75 8.14 -10.34 -7.58
C HIS A 75 7.97 -11.10 -8.89
N THR A 76 8.67 -12.24 -9.01
CA THR A 76 8.57 -13.13 -10.19
C THR A 76 7.71 -14.37 -9.92
N ARG A 77 7.26 -14.53 -8.67
CA ARG A 77 6.37 -15.62 -8.20
C ARG A 77 5.30 -15.02 -7.28
N ALA A 78 4.43 -15.89 -6.75
CA ALA A 78 3.38 -15.49 -5.83
C ALA A 78 3.90 -14.73 -4.59
N VAL A 79 3.19 -13.68 -4.21
CA VAL A 79 3.48 -12.90 -2.98
C VAL A 79 2.62 -13.44 -1.85
N TYR A 80 3.26 -13.88 -0.77
CA TYR A 80 2.59 -14.57 0.34
C TYR A 80 2.24 -13.65 1.49
N ALA A 81 3.03 -12.60 1.72
CA ALA A 81 2.78 -11.65 2.78
C ALA A 81 3.16 -10.22 2.39
N VAL A 82 2.42 -9.28 2.96
CA VAL A 82 2.66 -7.84 2.87
C VAL A 82 2.42 -7.22 4.25
N ALA A 83 3.26 -6.26 4.65
CA ALA A 83 3.08 -5.49 5.87
C ALA A 83 3.27 -4.00 5.60
N TRP A 84 2.36 -3.18 6.14
CA TRP A 84 2.39 -1.72 6.00
C TRP A 84 2.75 -1.08 7.34
N SER A 85 3.89 -0.38 7.39
CA SER A 85 4.31 0.35 8.59
C SER A 85 3.39 1.55 8.80
N VAL A 86 2.72 1.57 9.96
CA VAL A 86 1.92 2.72 10.40
C VAL A 86 2.79 3.91 10.82
N LYS A 87 4.08 3.68 11.12
CA LYS A 87 5.00 4.73 11.56
C LYS A 87 5.65 5.46 10.39
N THR A 88 6.13 4.71 9.40
CA THR A 88 6.91 5.25 8.28
C THR A 88 6.10 5.34 6.98
N GLY A 89 4.95 4.66 6.90
CA GLY A 89 4.19 4.53 5.66
C GLY A 89 4.82 3.57 4.64
N ARG A 90 5.99 2.98 4.92
CA ARG A 90 6.65 2.02 4.04
C ARG A 90 5.90 0.69 4.03
N VAL A 91 5.93 0.03 2.88
CA VAL A 91 5.36 -1.31 2.69
C VAL A 91 6.51 -2.29 2.51
N VAL A 92 6.38 -3.50 3.06
CA VAL A 92 7.29 -4.61 2.79
C VAL A 92 6.50 -5.81 2.29
N SER A 93 7.06 -6.58 1.36
CA SER A 93 6.49 -7.81 0.84
C SER A 93 7.51 -8.93 0.71
N CYS A 94 7.02 -10.17 0.68
CA CYS A 94 7.81 -11.37 0.43
C CYS A 94 6.98 -12.47 -0.23
N GLY A 95 7.66 -13.45 -0.85
CA GLY A 95 6.96 -14.55 -1.52
C GLY A 95 7.85 -15.69 -2.00
N GLY A 96 7.33 -16.42 -2.99
CA GLY A 96 7.94 -17.64 -3.52
C GLY A 96 9.25 -17.44 -4.29
N ASP A 97 9.61 -16.20 -4.61
CA ASP A 97 10.87 -15.86 -5.30
C ASP A 97 12.03 -15.57 -4.35
N SER A 98 11.84 -15.79 -3.05
CA SER A 98 12.84 -15.54 -2.00
C SER A 98 13.28 -14.08 -1.89
N LYS A 99 12.49 -13.13 -2.39
CA LYS A 99 12.76 -11.69 -2.28
C LYS A 99 12.07 -11.07 -1.07
N ILE A 100 12.73 -10.08 -0.48
CA ILE A 100 12.11 -9.11 0.43
C ILE A 100 12.18 -7.74 -0.24
N VAL A 101 11.03 -7.13 -0.49
CA VAL A 101 10.94 -5.86 -1.22
C VAL A 101 10.31 -4.80 -0.33
N VAL A 102 10.94 -3.62 -0.26
CA VAL A 102 10.43 -2.47 0.48
C VAL A 102 10.00 -1.40 -0.50
N TYR A 103 8.80 -0.85 -0.31
CA TYR A 103 8.21 0.20 -1.13
C TYR A 103 7.93 1.45 -0.31
N GLY A 104 7.90 2.59 -0.99
CA GLY A 104 7.52 3.89 -0.42
C GLY A 104 6.65 4.70 -1.38
N GLU A 105 5.79 5.53 -0.82
CA GLU A 105 5.02 6.52 -1.57
C GLU A 105 5.91 7.71 -1.93
N VAL A 106 5.87 8.14 -3.19
CA VAL A 106 6.52 9.35 -3.68
C VAL A 106 5.46 10.44 -3.84
N GLU A 107 5.73 11.61 -3.24
CA GLU A 107 4.91 12.80 -3.49
C GLU A 107 5.20 13.32 -4.91
N GLY A 108 4.16 13.41 -5.76
CA GLY A 108 4.21 14.13 -7.03
C GLY A 108 4.99 13.52 -8.23
N GLY A 109 5.86 12.51 -8.08
CA GLY A 109 6.79 12.05 -9.15
C GLY A 109 6.28 10.95 -10.10
N GLU A 110 6.28 11.15 -11.43
CA GLU A 110 5.83 10.14 -12.41
C GLU A 110 6.58 8.80 -12.23
N ALA A 111 5.84 7.69 -12.22
CA ALA A 111 6.42 6.36 -12.05
C ALA A 111 7.48 6.12 -13.14
N LYS A 112 8.73 5.92 -12.74
CA LYS A 112 9.77 5.40 -13.63
C LYS A 112 9.64 3.90 -13.60
N ASP A 113 9.26 3.31 -14.73
CA ASP A 113 9.26 1.87 -14.90
C ASP A 113 10.68 1.34 -14.62
N ALA A 114 10.77 0.32 -13.77
CA ALA A 114 12.02 -0.34 -13.47
C ALA A 114 12.60 -0.94 -14.76
N GLU A 115 13.83 -0.54 -15.09
CA GLU A 115 14.59 -1.05 -16.23
C GLU A 115 14.82 -2.55 -16.05
N GLU A 116 14.28 -3.36 -16.96
CA GLU A 116 14.54 -4.80 -17.05
C GLU A 116 16.04 -5.04 -17.24
N GLY A 117 16.68 -5.60 -16.21
CA GLY A 117 18.04 -6.11 -16.30
C GLY A 117 18.15 -7.17 -17.38
N ALA A 118 19.03 -6.92 -18.35
CA ALA A 118 19.33 -7.80 -19.47
C ALA A 118 19.72 -9.22 -19.02
N GLY A 119 18.86 -10.18 -19.30
CA GLY A 119 19.09 -11.62 -19.25
C GLY A 119 18.51 -12.27 -20.51
N GLU A 120 19.20 -13.26 -21.05
CA GLU A 120 19.10 -13.73 -22.44
C GLU A 120 17.71 -14.18 -22.93
N LYS A 121 17.49 -13.93 -24.22
CA LYS A 121 16.28 -14.27 -24.98
C LYS A 121 16.07 -15.78 -25.05
N GLN A 122 14.90 -16.23 -24.59
CA GLN A 122 14.30 -17.46 -25.07
C GLN A 122 12.84 -17.17 -25.45
N GLU A 123 12.56 -17.28 -26.75
CA GLU A 123 11.25 -17.00 -27.35
C GLU A 123 10.26 -18.12 -26.99
N VAL A 124 9.16 -17.75 -26.34
CA VAL A 124 7.92 -18.54 -26.31
C VAL A 124 6.75 -17.58 -26.54
N GLU A 125 6.06 -17.77 -27.67
CA GLU A 125 4.78 -17.13 -27.95
C GLU A 125 3.68 -17.75 -27.07
N LYS A 126 2.91 -16.92 -26.34
CA LYS A 126 1.44 -16.96 -26.42
C LYS A 126 0.70 -15.88 -25.63
N GLU A 127 -0.33 -15.39 -26.35
CA GLU A 127 -1.65 -14.93 -25.91
C GLU A 127 -1.78 -13.61 -25.13
N LYS A 128 -2.22 -12.59 -25.87
CA LYS A 128 -2.86 -11.37 -25.36
C LYS A 128 -4.09 -11.73 -24.53
N GLN A 129 -4.00 -11.55 -23.21
CA GLN A 129 -5.17 -11.22 -22.41
C GLN A 129 -5.32 -9.70 -22.38
N GLU A 130 -6.47 -9.21 -22.81
CA GLU A 130 -6.87 -7.81 -22.66
C GLU A 130 -7.07 -7.53 -21.17
N GLY A 131 -6.01 -7.07 -20.50
CA GLY A 131 -6.10 -6.50 -19.17
C GLY A 131 -6.78 -5.13 -19.21
N GLU A 132 -7.81 -4.95 -18.39
CA GLU A 132 -8.40 -3.64 -18.13
C GLU A 132 -7.31 -2.61 -17.83
N LYS A 133 -7.39 -1.46 -18.50
CA LYS A 133 -6.60 -0.27 -18.15
C LYS A 133 -6.99 0.17 -16.76
N VAL A 134 -6.18 -0.18 -15.76
CA VAL A 134 -6.27 0.39 -14.42
C VAL A 134 -5.80 1.84 -14.51
N GLU A 135 -6.73 2.79 -14.48
CA GLU A 135 -6.39 4.21 -14.46
C GLU A 135 -5.73 4.59 -13.13
N LYS A 136 -4.62 5.34 -13.21
CA LYS A 136 -3.77 5.76 -12.10
C LYS A 136 -4.47 6.84 -11.25
N GLY A 137 -4.92 6.49 -10.06
CA GLY A 137 -5.17 7.43 -8.97
C GLY A 137 -3.88 7.94 -8.32
N PRO A 138 -3.94 8.99 -7.48
CA PRO A 138 -2.75 9.66 -6.95
C PRO A 138 -2.09 8.85 -5.84
N GLY A 139 -0.97 8.22 -6.17
CA GLY A 139 0.03 7.66 -5.26
C GLY A 139 1.13 6.99 -6.08
N LYS A 140 2.25 7.67 -6.31
CA LYS A 140 3.35 7.15 -7.14
C LYS A 140 4.26 6.31 -6.25
N TRP A 141 4.05 5.01 -6.21
CA TRP A 141 4.85 4.07 -5.43
C TRP A 141 6.19 3.78 -6.11
N GLN A 142 7.25 3.65 -5.32
CA GLN A 142 8.57 3.20 -5.80
C GLN A 142 9.13 2.08 -4.93
N ILE A 143 10.01 1.26 -5.50
CA ILE A 143 10.83 0.31 -4.74
C ILE A 143 11.96 1.10 -4.09
N LEU A 144 12.09 0.98 -2.77
CA LEU A 144 13.16 1.60 -1.98
C LEU A 144 14.33 0.65 -1.79
N ALA A 145 14.05 -0.63 -1.60
CA ALA A 145 15.08 -1.65 -1.40
C ALA A 145 14.58 -3.04 -1.81
N THR A 146 15.52 -3.89 -2.19
CA THR A 146 15.28 -5.31 -2.44
C THR A 146 16.42 -6.13 -1.85
N ALA A 147 16.07 -7.13 -1.06
CA ALA A 147 17.00 -8.19 -0.66
C ALA A 147 16.67 -9.44 -1.46
N GLU A 148 17.59 -9.83 -2.34
CA GLU A 148 17.52 -11.09 -3.08
C GLU A 148 17.95 -12.25 -2.17
N MET A 149 17.36 -13.43 -2.38
CA MET A 149 17.72 -14.66 -1.65
C MET A 149 17.66 -14.49 -0.12
N GLY A 150 16.62 -13.81 0.38
CA GLY A 150 16.47 -13.46 1.79
C GLY A 150 16.52 -14.69 2.71
N HIS A 151 15.99 -15.82 2.24
CA HIS A 151 16.07 -17.13 2.88
C HIS A 151 16.82 -18.14 2.00
N GLY A 152 17.83 -17.71 1.25
CA GLY A 152 18.53 -18.57 0.29
C GLY A 152 17.60 -18.98 -0.86
N PRO A 153 17.63 -20.25 -1.33
CA PRO A 153 16.74 -20.73 -2.39
C PRO A 153 15.33 -21.05 -1.91
N TYR A 154 15.03 -20.83 -0.63
CA TYR A 154 13.78 -21.19 0.01
C TYR A 154 12.79 -20.02 0.02
N GLU A 155 11.52 -20.35 -0.13
CA GLU A 155 10.44 -19.37 -0.18
C GLU A 155 10.28 -18.63 1.17
N ILE A 156 9.81 -17.39 1.12
CA ILE A 156 9.59 -16.57 2.30
C ILE A 156 8.09 -16.49 2.57
N ASN A 157 7.67 -17.12 3.67
CA ASN A 157 6.28 -17.34 4.03
C ASN A 157 5.61 -16.11 4.64
N HIS A 158 6.37 -15.31 5.41
CA HIS A 158 5.81 -14.16 6.12
C HIS A 158 6.83 -13.04 6.32
N VAL A 159 6.33 -11.81 6.39
CA VAL A 159 7.10 -10.61 6.70
C VAL A 159 6.29 -9.65 7.57
N THR A 160 6.94 -8.96 8.50
CA THR A 160 6.30 -7.94 9.34
C THR A 160 7.27 -6.83 9.73
N TRP A 161 6.72 -5.66 10.04
CA TRP A 161 7.46 -4.58 10.69
C TRP A 161 7.47 -4.81 12.21
N CYS A 162 8.60 -4.52 12.83
CA CYS A 162 8.78 -4.61 14.28
C CYS A 162 9.55 -3.38 14.76
N GLN A 163 9.18 -2.85 15.93
CA GLN A 163 10.01 -1.85 16.58
C GLN A 163 11.35 -2.47 17.00
N ARG A 164 12.43 -1.71 16.87
CA ARG A 164 13.75 -2.14 17.30
C ARG A 164 13.89 -2.12 18.82
N PHE A 165 14.57 -3.14 19.34
CA PHE A 165 14.94 -3.28 20.75
C PHE A 165 16.43 -3.64 20.93
N ASP A 166 17.21 -3.59 19.85
CA ASP A 166 18.64 -3.91 19.81
C ASP A 166 19.53 -2.67 20.03
N GLY A 167 18.96 -1.57 20.53
CA GLY A 167 19.63 -0.28 20.70
C GLY A 167 19.61 0.61 19.45
N GLY A 168 19.11 0.12 18.31
CA GLY A 168 18.83 0.95 17.14
C GLY A 168 17.50 1.70 17.25
N GLU A 169 17.37 2.79 16.50
CA GLU A 169 16.14 3.58 16.42
C GLU A 169 15.22 3.07 15.29
N GLY A 170 13.91 3.34 15.41
CA GLY A 170 12.93 3.09 14.37
C GLY A 170 12.39 1.65 14.32
N GLU A 171 12.14 1.17 13.10
CA GLU A 171 11.59 -0.15 12.81
C GLU A 171 12.57 -1.01 12.02
N MET A 172 12.43 -2.31 12.19
CA MET A 172 13.11 -3.36 11.44
C MET A 172 12.07 -4.27 10.80
N VAL A 173 12.50 -5.01 9.78
CA VAL A 173 11.69 -6.05 9.16
C VAL A 173 12.05 -7.40 9.77
N VAL A 174 11.06 -8.25 10.00
CA VAL A 174 11.25 -9.65 10.41
C VAL A 174 10.61 -10.55 9.36
N SER A 175 11.31 -11.58 8.91
CA SER A 175 10.82 -12.56 7.94
C SER A 175 10.99 -14.00 8.43
N SER A 176 10.15 -14.90 7.92
CA SER A 176 10.28 -16.35 8.10
C SER A 176 10.15 -17.08 6.76
N GLY A 177 10.88 -18.17 6.59
CA GLY A 177 10.92 -18.93 5.34
C GLY A 177 10.95 -20.45 5.54
N ASP A 178 10.89 -21.17 4.43
CA ASP A 178 10.93 -22.64 4.39
C ASP A 178 12.29 -23.23 4.79
N ASP A 179 13.32 -22.39 4.89
CA ASP A 179 14.63 -22.74 5.46
C ASP A 179 14.57 -23.01 6.97
N GLY A 180 13.41 -22.80 7.61
CA GLY A 180 13.20 -22.95 9.04
C GLY A 180 13.80 -21.82 9.87
N ALA A 181 14.26 -20.73 9.24
CA ALA A 181 14.85 -19.58 9.91
C ALA A 181 13.87 -18.42 10.07
N VAL A 182 14.12 -17.61 11.10
CA VAL A 182 13.56 -16.26 11.24
C VAL A 182 14.71 -15.28 11.13
N ARG A 183 14.56 -14.25 10.31
CA ARG A 183 15.60 -13.25 10.04
C ARG A 183 15.11 -11.84 10.35
N ALA A 184 16.06 -11.01 10.76
CA ALA A 184 15.87 -9.62 11.15
C ALA A 184 16.65 -8.74 10.17
N TRP A 185 15.99 -7.71 9.63
CA TRP A 185 16.54 -6.85 8.59
C TRP A 185 16.41 -5.38 8.97
N VAL A 186 17.48 -4.63 8.71
CA VAL A 186 17.49 -3.19 8.85
C VAL A 186 17.33 -2.58 7.48
N VAL A 187 16.39 -1.65 7.34
CA VAL A 187 16.25 -0.84 6.13
C VAL A 187 17.07 0.43 6.33
N THR A 188 18.23 0.50 5.70
CA THR A 188 19.07 1.71 5.69
C THR A 188 18.55 2.71 4.67
N GLU A 189 18.73 4.00 4.94
CA GLU A 189 18.48 5.07 3.97
C GLU A 189 19.58 5.18 2.91
#